data_AF-A0D8C6-F1
#
_entry.id   AF-A0D8C6-F1
#
_cell.length_a   1.000
_cell.length_b   1.000
_cell.length_c   1.000
_cell.angle_alpha   90.00
_cell.angle_beta   90.00
_cell.angle_gamma   90.00
#
_symmetry.space_group_name_H-M   'P 1'
#
loop_
_entity.id
_entity.type
_entity.pdbx_description
1 polymer ?
#
loop_
_entity_poly.entity_id
_entity_poly.type
_entity_poly.pdbx_seq_one_letter_code
_entity_poly.pdbx_strand_id
1 'polypeptide(L)'
;MILKIVDEFYLYTLNSVQICVHYQLIMQQLFDCPICLQTLLQPITLTCGHTFCKPCVRSKYFYQSYNSCPVCRAPIQIYLNQFKVNILLENLIKQEFNSEQNYQLRVLNYQKRMDLRNRRKWYHTMMIIIIEYSKRL
;
A
#
# COMPACT_ATOMS: atom_id res chain seq x y z
N MET A 1 31.60 -14.34 38.61
CA MET A 1 30.59 -13.28 38.85
C MET A 1 30.50 -12.31 37.67
N ILE A 2 31.62 -11.76 37.19
CA ILE A 2 31.66 -10.81 36.06
C ILE A 2 31.02 -11.39 34.78
N LEU A 3 31.37 -12.62 34.38
CA LEU A 3 30.83 -13.25 33.15
C LEU A 3 29.29 -13.33 33.10
N LYS A 4 28.62 -13.62 34.23
CA LYS A 4 27.15 -13.68 34.30
C LYS A 4 26.49 -12.31 34.09
N ILE A 5 27.15 -11.23 34.52
CA ILE A 5 26.66 -9.86 34.36
C ILE A 5 26.82 -9.40 32.90
N VAL A 6 27.88 -9.83 32.22
CA VAL A 6 28.07 -9.56 30.78
C VAL A 6 27.00 -10.28 29.96
N ASP A 7 26.65 -11.53 30.31
CA ASP A 7 25.61 -12.30 29.62
C ASP A 7 24.21 -11.68 29.79
N GLU A 8 23.84 -11.22 30.99
CA GLU A 8 22.55 -10.52 31.23
C GLU A 8 22.47 -9.17 30.51
N PHE A 9 23.55 -8.39 30.50
CA PHE A 9 23.61 -7.12 29.76
C PHE A 9 23.57 -7.35 28.25
N TYR A 10 24.22 -8.40 27.76
CA TYR A 10 24.17 -8.80 26.34
C TYR A 10 22.75 -9.27 25.93
N LEU A 11 22.07 -10.05 26.78
CA LEU A 11 20.69 -10.44 26.55
C LEU A 11 19.71 -9.26 26.59
N TYR A 12 19.89 -8.29 27.49
CA TYR A 12 19.08 -7.07 27.54
C TYR A 12 19.28 -6.19 26.30
N THR A 13 20.53 -6.04 25.85
CA THR A 13 20.86 -5.28 24.64
C THR A 13 20.37 -5.99 23.38
N LEU A 14 20.50 -7.32 23.28
CA LEU A 14 19.90 -8.10 22.19
C LEU A 14 18.37 -7.99 22.15
N ASN A 15 17.71 -8.13 23.30
CA ASN A 15 16.26 -8.02 23.39
C ASN A 15 15.77 -6.62 23.03
N SER A 16 16.44 -5.56 23.49
CA SER A 16 16.08 -4.18 23.15
C SER A 16 16.30 -3.88 21.67
N VAL A 17 17.40 -4.34 21.06
CA VAL A 17 17.62 -4.24 19.61
C VAL A 17 16.56 -5.02 18.83
N GLN A 18 16.22 -6.23 19.25
CA GLN A 18 15.18 -7.04 18.61
C GLN A 18 13.80 -6.38 18.69
N ILE A 19 13.46 -5.78 19.83
CA ILE A 19 12.24 -4.98 20.01
C ILE A 19 12.24 -3.77 19.07
N CYS A 20 13.35 -3.03 18.96
CA CYS A 20 13.48 -1.90 18.06
C CYS A 20 13.28 -2.28 16.58
N VAL A 21 13.91 -3.37 16.13
CA VAL A 21 13.75 -3.86 14.75
C VAL A 21 12.32 -4.34 14.51
N HIS A 22 11.72 -5.05 15.46
CA HIS A 22 10.33 -5.49 15.36
C HIS A 22 9.36 -4.31 15.28
N TYR A 23 9.55 -3.29 16.13
CA TYR A 23 8.77 -2.06 16.09
C TYR A 23 8.89 -1.34 14.75
N GLN A 24 10.11 -1.23 14.22
CA GLN A 24 10.35 -0.58 12.93
C GLN A 24 9.70 -1.33 11.76
N LEU A 25 9.71 -2.67 11.79
CA LEU A 25 8.99 -3.50 10.81
C LEU A 25 7.46 -3.34 10.91
N ILE A 26 6.91 -3.31 12.13
CA ILE A 26 5.48 -3.07 12.34
C ILE A 26 5.10 -1.68 11.80
N MET A 27 5.90 -0.65 12.11
CA MET A 27 5.64 0.71 11.65
C MET A 27 5.66 0.84 10.13
N GLN A 28 6.54 0.10 9.44
CA GLN A 28 6.53 0.05 7.97
C GLN A 28 5.23 -0.54 7.41
N GLN A 29 4.74 -1.64 7.99
CA GLN A 29 3.51 -2.32 7.56
C GLN A 29 2.26 -1.46 7.78
N LEU A 30 2.25 -0.61 8.82
CA LEU A 30 1.13 0.30 9.09
C LEU A 30 0.92 1.33 7.97
N PHE A 31 1.96 1.66 7.21
CA PHE A 31 1.87 2.60 6.09
C PHE A 31 1.69 1.92 4.74
N ASP A 32 1.51 0.61 4.68
CA ASP A 32 1.34 -0.10 3.42
C ASP A 32 -0.11 -0.08 2.93
N CYS A 33 -0.26 0.16 1.63
CA CYS A 33 -1.54 0.11 0.95
C CYS A 33 -1.97 -1.35 0.73
N PRO A 34 -3.16 -1.77 1.21
CA PRO A 34 -3.62 -3.16 1.04
C PRO A 34 -3.87 -3.59 -0.42
N ILE A 35 -3.93 -2.64 -1.37
CA ILE A 35 -4.18 -2.93 -2.79
C ILE A 35 -2.89 -3.15 -3.59
N CYS A 36 -1.84 -2.38 -3.29
CA CYS A 36 -0.58 -2.44 -4.03
C CYS A 36 0.59 -2.98 -3.21
N LEU A 37 0.41 -3.17 -1.89
CA LEU A 37 1.40 -3.68 -0.94
C LEU A 37 2.69 -2.84 -0.95
N GLN A 38 2.51 -1.52 -0.95
CA GLN A 38 3.58 -0.53 -0.96
C GLN A 38 3.16 0.63 -0.08
N THR A 39 4.13 1.38 0.42
CA THR A 39 3.89 2.57 1.23
C THR A 39 2.91 3.52 0.55
N LEU A 40 1.87 3.91 1.28
CA LEU A 40 0.75 4.73 0.84
C LEU A 40 1.20 5.99 0.12
N LEU A 41 0.64 6.21 -1.08
CA LEU A 41 0.83 7.41 -1.87
C LEU A 41 -0.47 8.20 -1.91
N GLN A 42 -0.46 9.44 -1.41
CA GLN A 42 -1.66 10.27 -1.26
C GLN A 42 -2.77 9.47 -0.54
N PRO A 43 -2.59 9.13 0.74
CA PRO A 43 -3.48 8.24 1.46
C PRO A 43 -4.90 8.79 1.49
N ILE A 44 -5.87 7.93 1.12
CA ILE A 44 -7.31 8.19 1.22
C ILE A 44 -7.88 7.23 2.25
N THR A 45 -8.46 7.78 3.31
CA THR A 45 -9.19 7.03 4.31
C THR A 45 -10.67 6.99 3.94
N LEU A 46 -11.23 5.78 3.77
CA LEU A 46 -12.66 5.59 3.52
C LEU A 46 -13.47 5.84 4.80
N THR A 47 -14.79 5.99 4.68
CA THR A 47 -15.69 6.14 5.85
C THR A 47 -15.61 4.98 6.83
N CYS A 48 -15.26 3.78 6.35
CA CYS A 48 -15.01 2.60 7.18
C CYS A 48 -13.65 2.58 7.89
N GLY A 49 -12.83 3.63 7.77
CA GLY A 49 -11.52 3.76 8.43
C GLY A 49 -10.33 3.15 7.69
N HIS A 50 -10.55 2.30 6.67
CA HIS A 50 -9.45 1.73 5.90
C HIS A 50 -8.82 2.74 4.95
N THR A 51 -7.48 2.71 4.85
CA THR A 51 -6.69 3.68 4.09
C THR A 51 -5.95 3.04 2.93
N PHE A 52 -5.91 3.73 1.79
CA PHE A 52 -5.36 3.24 0.53
C PHE A 52 -4.70 4.38 -0.26
N CYS A 53 -3.89 4.07 -1.27
CA CYS A 53 -3.40 5.09 -2.19
C CYS A 53 -4.58 5.68 -2.99
N LYS A 54 -4.65 7.01 -3.14
CA LYS A 54 -5.62 7.68 -4.02
C LYS A 54 -5.76 7.04 -5.40
N PRO A 55 -4.67 6.78 -6.14
CA PRO A 55 -4.78 6.14 -7.45
C PRO A 55 -5.22 4.66 -7.38
N CYS A 56 -4.96 3.93 -6.29
CA CYS A 56 -5.44 2.56 -6.11
C CYS A 56 -6.96 2.51 -5.93
N VAL A 57 -7.51 3.36 -5.05
CA VAL A 57 -8.97 3.45 -4.84
C VAL A 57 -9.66 3.90 -6.11
N ARG A 58 -9.13 4.94 -6.78
CA ARG A 58 -9.68 5.46 -8.03
C ARG A 58 -9.70 4.36 -9.10
N SER A 59 -8.60 3.62 -9.29
CA SER A 59 -8.56 2.53 -10.27
C SER A 59 -9.56 1.41 -9.96
N LYS A 60 -9.67 0.98 -8.70
CA LYS A 60 -10.61 -0.06 -8.26
C LYS A 60 -12.07 0.36 -8.45
N TYR A 61 -12.39 1.60 -8.12
CA TYR A 61 -13.74 2.13 -8.23
C TYR A 61 -14.16 2.31 -9.71
N PHE A 62 -13.30 2.89 -10.56
CA PHE A 62 -13.62 3.16 -11.96
C PHE A 62 -13.60 1.92 -12.87
N TYR A 63 -12.57 1.08 -12.77
CA TYR A 63 -12.35 0.02 -13.78
C TYR A 63 -12.94 -1.34 -13.39
N GLN A 64 -13.31 -1.51 -12.13
CA GLN A 64 -13.74 -2.81 -11.62
C GLN A 64 -15.09 -2.73 -10.90
N SER A 65 -15.78 -1.58 -10.99
CA SER A 65 -17.13 -1.36 -10.45
C SER A 65 -17.28 -1.75 -8.97
N TYR A 66 -16.20 -1.70 -8.18
CA TYR A 66 -16.24 -2.01 -6.76
C TYR A 66 -16.65 -0.77 -5.97
N ASN A 67 -17.92 -0.73 -5.55
CA ASN A 67 -18.46 0.29 -4.65
C ASN A 67 -18.31 -0.10 -3.17
N SER A 68 -17.33 -0.95 -2.84
CA SER A 68 -17.10 -1.51 -1.51
C SER A 68 -15.63 -1.49 -1.12
N CYS A 69 -15.34 -1.31 0.16
CA CYS A 69 -14.00 -1.36 0.72
C CYS A 69 -13.32 -2.70 0.40
N PRO A 70 -12.09 -2.72 -0.15
CA PRO A 70 -11.37 -3.97 -0.45
C PRO A 70 -11.02 -4.82 0.77
N VAL A 71 -11.04 -4.26 1.98
CA VAL A 71 -10.67 -4.96 3.22
C VAL A 71 -11.92 -5.48 3.93
N CYS A 72 -12.82 -4.59 4.33
CA CYS A 72 -14.00 -4.96 5.14
C CYS A 72 -15.31 -5.03 4.35
N ARG A 73 -15.30 -4.78 3.04
CA ARG A 73 -16.48 -4.79 2.15
C ARG A 73 -17.58 -3.77 2.49
N ALA A 74 -17.35 -2.87 3.44
CA ALA A 74 -18.26 -1.77 3.73
C ALA A 74 -18.51 -0.90 2.48
N PRO A 75 -19.75 -0.40 2.25
CA PRO A 75 -20.06 0.39 1.07
C PRO A 75 -19.26 1.70 1.06
N ILE A 76 -18.76 2.07 -0.12
CA ILE A 76 -18.09 3.34 -0.35
C ILE A 76 -19.16 4.36 -0.72
N GLN A 77 -19.52 5.22 0.23
CA GLN A 77 -20.57 6.24 0.06
C GLN A 77 -20.03 7.57 -0.51
N ILE A 78 -18.74 7.64 -0.84
CA ILE A 78 -18.06 8.87 -1.23
C ILE A 78 -17.98 8.91 -2.76
N TYR A 79 -18.39 10.02 -3.38
CA TYR A 79 -18.17 10.25 -4.80
C TYR A 79 -16.67 10.41 -5.07
N LEU A 80 -16.17 9.88 -6.18
CA LEU A 80 -14.74 9.85 -6.56
C LEU A 80 -14.02 11.21 -6.45
N ASN A 81 -14.73 12.30 -6.72
CA ASN A 81 -14.22 13.67 -6.72
C ASN A 81 -13.98 14.19 -5.29
N GLN A 82 -14.49 13.47 -4.29
CA GLN A 82 -14.42 13.79 -2.86
C GLN A 82 -13.38 12.95 -2.10
N PHE A 83 -12.57 12.12 -2.78
CA PHE A 83 -11.44 11.45 -2.14
C PHE A 83 -10.37 12.48 -1.76
N LYS A 84 -10.50 12.98 -0.53
CA LYS A 84 -9.59 13.92 0.12
C LYS A 84 -8.41 13.15 0.72
N VAL A 85 -7.21 13.68 0.50
CA VAL A 85 -5.99 13.13 1.08
C VAL A 85 -6.01 13.34 2.59
N ASN A 86 -5.69 12.28 3.33
CA ASN A 86 -5.44 12.36 4.76
C ASN A 86 -4.07 13.03 4.96
N ILE A 87 -4.09 14.36 5.15
CA ILE A 87 -2.88 15.18 5.25
C ILE A 87 -2.02 14.79 6.46
N LEU A 88 -2.63 14.41 7.57
CA LEU A 88 -1.90 13.95 8.75
C LEU A 88 -1.08 12.70 8.42
N LEU A 89 -1.70 11.71 7.80
CA LEU A 89 -1.00 10.48 7.43
C LEU A 89 0.05 10.70 6.33
N GLU A 90 -0.23 11.56 5.36
CA GLU A 90 0.75 11.96 4.34
C GLU A 90 1.99 12.60 4.98
N ASN A 91 1.81 13.47 5.99
CA ASN A 91 2.91 14.12 6.68
C ASN A 91 3.73 13.14 7.53
N LEU A 92 3.06 12.22 8.24
CA LEU A 92 3.73 11.16 9.01
C LEU A 92 4.57 10.26 8.10
N ILE A 93 4.02 9.84 6.96
CA ILE A 93 4.77 9.06 5.96
C ILE A 93 5.97 9.86 5.45
N LYS A 94 5.84 11.15 5.19
CA LYS A 94 6.98 11.98 4.74
C LYS A 94 8.08 12.09 5.80
N GLN A 95 7.71 12.18 7.08
CA GLN A 95 8.65 12.22 8.20
C GLN A 95 9.40 10.89 8.37
N GLU A 96 8.69 9.77 8.28
CA GLU A 96 9.27 8.43 8.47
C GLU A 96 10.18 7.98 7.31
N PHE A 97 9.86 8.37 6.07
CA PHE A 97 10.57 7.88 4.86
C PHE A 97 11.52 8.92 4.23
N ASN A 98 11.91 9.94 4.99
CA ASN A 98 12.91 11.00 4.73
C ASN A 98 13.38 11.25 3.27
N SER A 99 13.00 12.45 2.78
CA SER A 99 13.42 13.23 1.59
C SER A 99 12.41 13.35 0.44
N GLU A 100 12.17 14.59 0.01
CA GLU A 100 11.30 14.99 -1.12
C GLU A 100 11.62 14.19 -2.41
N GLN A 101 12.90 13.86 -2.62
CA GLN A 101 13.40 13.06 -3.73
C GLN A 101 12.83 11.63 -3.71
N ASN A 102 12.71 11.02 -2.53
CA ASN A 102 12.08 9.70 -2.37
C ASN A 102 10.58 9.75 -2.70
N TYR A 103 9.88 10.86 -2.42
CA TYR A 103 8.47 10.99 -2.77
C TYR A 103 8.26 11.00 -4.30
N GLN A 104 9.03 11.81 -5.04
CA GLN A 104 8.93 11.85 -6.50
C GLN A 104 9.26 10.50 -7.15
N LEU A 105 10.31 9.82 -6.66
CA LEU A 105 10.64 8.47 -7.11
C LEU A 105 9.53 7.45 -6.80
N ARG A 106 8.88 7.55 -5.64
CA ARG A 106 7.73 6.71 -5.28
C ARG A 106 6.55 6.93 -6.22
N VAL A 107 6.25 8.19 -6.58
CA VAL A 107 5.22 8.53 -7.58
C VAL A 107 5.56 7.91 -8.93
N LEU A 108 6.80 8.08 -9.41
CA LEU A 108 7.24 7.53 -10.69
C LEU A 108 7.18 5.99 -10.70
N ASN A 109 7.69 5.35 -9.65
CA ASN A 109 7.66 3.89 -9.51
C ASN A 109 6.23 3.37 -9.43
N TYR A 110 5.33 4.11 -8.79
CA TYR A 110 3.91 3.79 -8.79
C TYR A 110 3.32 3.84 -10.20
N GLN A 111 3.56 4.90 -10.97
CA GLN A 111 3.08 5.05 -12.35
C GLN A 111 3.57 3.90 -13.24
N LYS A 112 4.88 3.65 -13.26
CA LYS A 112 5.48 2.53 -14.02
C LYS A 112 4.81 1.19 -13.71
N ARG A 113 4.55 0.90 -12.43
CA ARG A 113 3.88 -0.34 -12.01
C ARG A 113 2.42 -0.41 -12.43
N MET A 114 1.70 0.72 -12.35
CA MET A 114 0.32 0.78 -12.83
C MET A 114 0.24 0.59 -14.34
N ASP A 115 1.17 1.16 -15.12
CA ASP A 115 1.25 0.95 -16.57
C ASP A 115 1.51 -0.52 -16.92
N LEU A 116 2.40 -1.19 -16.18
CA LEU A 116 2.63 -2.63 -16.32
C LEU A 116 1.40 -3.46 -15.94
N ARG A 117 0.67 -3.06 -14.88
CA ARG A 117 -0.56 -3.75 -14.46
C ARG A 117 -1.68 -3.57 -15.50
N ASN A 118 -1.83 -2.38 -16.08
CA ASN A 118 -2.80 -2.09 -17.13
C ASN A 118 -2.46 -2.86 -18.42
N ARG A 119 -1.18 -2.92 -18.82
CA ARG A 119 -0.72 -3.75 -19.95
C ARG A 119 -1.05 -5.23 -19.73
N ARG A 120 -0.74 -5.79 -18.57
CA ARG A 120 -1.09 -7.19 -18.24
C ARG A 120 -2.58 -7.46 -18.31
N LYS A 121 -3.42 -6.56 -17.77
CA LYS A 121 -4.87 -6.66 -17.90
C LYS A 121 -5.31 -6.65 -19.36
N TRP A 122 -4.75 -5.74 -20.17
CA TRP A 122 -5.06 -5.67 -21.60
C TRP A 122 -4.70 -6.97 -22.32
N TYR A 123 -3.49 -7.51 -22.10
CA TYR A 123 -3.10 -8.81 -22.67
C TYR A 123 -4.01 -9.95 -22.24
N HIS A 124 -4.38 -10.01 -20.96
CA HIS A 124 -5.30 -11.02 -20.45
C HIS A 124 -6.68 -10.91 -21.11
N THR A 125 -7.24 -9.71 -21.22
CA THR A 125 -8.53 -9.47 -21.90
C THR A 125 -8.43 -9.84 -23.39
N MET A 126 -7.36 -9.46 -24.07
CA MET A 126 -7.11 -9.83 -25.47
C MET A 126 -6.99 -11.35 -25.65
N MET A 127 -6.28 -12.04 -24.75
CA MET A 127 -6.16 -13.50 -24.78
C MET A 127 -7.52 -14.18 -24.59
N ILE A 128 -8.36 -13.70 -23.67
CA ILE A 128 -9.74 -14.20 -23.52
C ILE A 128 -10.51 -14.05 -24.83
N ILE A 129 -10.48 -12.87 -25.45
CA ILE A 129 -11.23 -12.61 -26.69
C ILE A 129 -10.74 -13.53 -27.82
N ILE A 130 -9.44 -13.75 -27.96
CA ILE A 130 -8.86 -14.67 -28.96
C ILE A 130 -9.33 -16.12 -28.70
N ILE A 131 -9.33 -16.56 -27.44
CA ILE A 131 -9.79 -17.90 -27.05
C ILE A 131 -11.30 -18.04 -27.30
N GLU A 132 -12.10 -17.03 -27.00
CA GLU A 132 -13.54 -17.05 -27.27
C GLU A 132 -13.85 -17.07 -28.76
N TYR A 133 -13.11 -16.32 -29.58
CA TYR A 133 -13.27 -16.32 -31.03
C TYR A 133 -12.91 -17.67 -31.64
N SER A 134 -11.81 -18.29 -31.21
CA SER A 134 -11.38 -19.61 -31.70
C SER A 134 -12.30 -20.75 -31.31
N LYS A 135 -13.06 -20.63 -30.21
CA LYS A 135 -14.12 -21.59 -29.84
C LYS A 135 -15.40 -21.47 -30.66
N ARG A 136 -15.57 -20.39 -31.42
CA ARG A 136 -16.74 -20.15 -32.30
C ARG A 136 -16.50 -20.59 -33.75
N LEU A 137 -15.27 -20.99 -34.08
CA LEU A 137 -14.88 -21.64 -35.33
C LEU A 137 -14.92 -23.16 -35.13
#